data_AF-A0A6M0CI25-F1
#
_entry.id   AF-A0A6M0CI25-F1
#
_cell.length_a   1.000
_cell.length_b   1.000
_cell.length_c   1.000
_cell.angle_alpha   90.00
_cell.angle_beta   90.00
_cell.angle_gamma   90.00
#
_symmetry.space_group_name_H-M   'P 1'
#
loop_
_entity.id
_entity.type
_entity.pdbx_description
1 polymer ?
#
loop_
_entity_poly.entity_id
_entity_poly.type
_entity_poly.pdbx_seq_one_letter_code
_entity_poly.pdbx_strand_id
1 'polypeptide(L)'
;MDVTINLPPVTEETGGAYEVREIRLNGQVITSEIAESMLSDRNTIEVDLSEGNTEASPLNVVANLEDYRYRFAPFPPTVDEITAVGDRLEIRFHLDKENPDEVIINIYRDGELVAKGLSGHSTTWRDPDSAGINSPSYCYNLETTYINSGTTSQRSAPFCYWGVDYNRIYEVNAENNTETFSAIGGNFSYDWGRGHFDNWGKPGDSITAKIQAKFNGRHAIQAVAGNGSGPINTGITCAVKRLEMRDLENETIVAEGYLIMPQLGTSDRWLESSV
;
A
#
# COMPACT_ATOMS: atom_id res chain seq x y z
N MET A 1 50.62 15.34 1.18
CA MET A 1 49.59 16.11 1.88
C MET A 1 49.00 15.15 2.85
N ASP A 2 49.12 15.47 4.13
CA ASP A 2 48.77 14.56 5.20
C ASP A 2 47.60 15.17 5.97
N VAL A 3 46.58 14.38 6.26
CA VAL A 3 45.38 14.84 6.98
C VAL A 3 45.27 14.03 8.27
N THR A 4 45.21 14.73 9.39
CA THR A 4 45.02 14.15 10.73
C THR A 4 43.70 14.66 11.29
N ILE A 5 42.89 13.74 11.81
CA ILE A 5 41.60 14.05 12.43
C ILE A 5 41.70 13.67 13.90
N ASN A 6 41.54 14.64 14.79
CA ASN A 6 41.56 14.43 16.24
C ASN A 6 40.12 14.36 16.74
N LEU A 7 39.74 13.18 17.22
CA LEU A 7 38.42 12.94 17.79
C LEU A 7 38.43 13.25 19.30
N PRO A 8 37.34 13.82 19.86
CA PRO A 8 37.20 13.90 21.30
C PRO A 8 37.07 12.48 21.90
N PRO A 9 37.29 12.31 23.22
CA PRO A 9 37.06 11.04 23.89
C PRO A 9 35.61 10.57 23.70
N VAL A 10 35.41 9.28 23.46
CA VAL A 10 34.07 8.69 23.40
C VAL A 10 33.49 8.63 24.82
N THR A 11 32.36 9.30 25.03
CA THR A 11 31.55 9.22 26.27
C THR A 11 30.23 8.50 26.00
N GLU A 12 29.58 7.95 27.02
CA GLU A 12 28.24 7.31 26.87
C GLU A 12 27.16 8.31 26.40
N GLU A 13 27.40 9.61 26.57
CA GLU A 13 26.49 10.69 26.17
C GLU A 13 26.77 11.22 24.75
N THR A 14 27.76 10.65 24.04
CA THR A 14 28.11 11.11 22.68
C THR A 14 27.02 10.70 21.69
N GLY A 15 26.03 11.58 21.48
CA GLY A 15 24.99 11.45 20.46
C GLY A 15 25.19 12.47 19.34
N GLY A 16 24.85 12.11 18.11
CA GLY A 16 24.91 13.02 16.96
C GLY A 16 26.26 13.07 16.24
N ALA A 17 26.50 14.14 15.49
CA ALA A 17 27.73 14.34 14.73
C ALA A 17 28.70 15.26 15.49
N TYR A 18 30.00 14.97 15.43
CA TYR A 18 31.02 15.89 15.94
C TYR A 18 31.05 17.19 15.15
N GLU A 19 31.35 18.30 15.82
CA GLU A 19 31.56 19.61 15.19
C GLU A 19 33.05 19.88 14.99
N VAL A 20 33.38 20.59 13.90
CA VAL A 20 34.75 21.05 13.68
C VAL A 20 35.05 22.18 14.66
N ARG A 21 35.94 21.92 15.62
CA ARG A 21 36.40 22.91 16.58
C ARG A 21 37.47 23.81 15.98
N GLU A 22 38.43 23.21 15.28
CA GLU A 22 39.58 23.93 14.74
C GLU A 22 40.18 23.18 13.54
N ILE A 23 40.61 23.92 12.52
CA ILE A 23 41.41 23.39 11.42
C ILE A 23 42.76 24.10 11.44
N ARG A 24 43.85 23.35 11.31
CA ARG A 24 45.21 23.88 11.16
C ARG A 24 45.82 23.43 9.85
N LEU A 25 46.42 24.35 9.11
CA LEU A 25 47.30 24.07 7.98
C LEU A 25 48.74 24.35 8.40
N ASN A 26 49.59 23.32 8.36
CA ASN A 26 51.01 23.41 8.75
C ASN A 26 51.19 24.00 10.16
N GLY A 27 50.31 23.62 11.09
CA GLY A 27 50.30 24.11 12.48
C GLY A 27 49.66 25.49 12.68
N GLN A 28 49.23 26.19 11.63
CA GLN A 28 48.54 27.47 11.72
C GLN A 28 47.03 27.32 11.63
N VAL A 29 46.30 27.92 12.57
CA VAL A 29 44.82 27.90 12.60
C VAL A 29 44.26 28.63 11.39
N ILE A 30 43.34 27.96 10.69
CA ILE A 30 42.66 28.48 9.51
C ILE A 30 41.17 28.64 9.82
N THR A 31 40.65 29.85 9.58
CA THR A 31 39.23 30.19 9.79
C THR A 31 38.49 30.48 8.49
N SER A 32 39.15 30.31 7.33
CA SER A 32 38.61 30.53 5.99
C SER A 32 38.92 29.34 5.08
N GLU A 33 38.53 29.41 3.82
CA GLU A 33 38.98 28.43 2.83
C GLU A 33 40.51 28.45 2.70
N ILE A 34 41.09 27.27 2.48
CA ILE A 34 42.53 27.11 2.23
C ILE A 34 42.78 27.42 0.75
N ALA A 35 43.33 28.60 0.47
CA ALA A 35 43.73 29.00 -0.87
C ALA A 35 45.07 28.37 -1.28
N GLU A 36 45.30 28.19 -2.58
CA GLU A 36 46.54 27.61 -3.12
C GLU A 36 47.80 28.36 -2.65
N SER A 37 47.72 29.69 -2.53
CA SER A 37 48.79 30.54 -2.02
C SER A 37 49.22 30.24 -0.58
N MET A 38 48.42 29.51 0.19
CA MET A 38 48.72 29.12 1.58
C MET A 38 49.48 27.78 1.64
N LEU A 39 49.60 27.08 0.51
CA LEU A 39 50.19 25.76 0.43
C LEU A 39 51.72 25.86 0.28
N SER A 40 52.43 24.97 0.96
CA SER A 40 53.85 24.70 0.78
C SER A 40 54.06 23.45 -0.07
N ASP A 41 55.31 23.10 -0.40
CA ASP A 41 55.65 21.87 -1.13
C ASP A 41 55.16 20.59 -0.41
N ARG A 42 55.01 20.65 0.92
CA ARG A 42 54.35 19.64 1.74
C ARG A 42 53.42 20.31 2.73
N ASN A 43 52.20 19.79 2.84
CA ASN A 43 51.17 20.32 3.72
C ASN A 43 50.63 19.24 4.67
N THR A 44 50.43 19.63 5.93
CA THR A 44 49.69 18.86 6.93
C THR A 44 48.43 19.64 7.29
N ILE A 45 47.27 18.97 7.24
CA ILE A 45 46.01 19.49 7.74
C ILE A 45 45.65 18.73 9.00
N GLU A 46 45.46 19.44 10.11
CA GLU A 46 44.94 18.89 11.35
C GLU A 46 43.52 19.42 11.56
N VAL A 47 42.57 18.52 11.80
CA VAL A 47 41.18 18.85 12.08
C VAL A 47 40.86 18.36 13.49
N ASP A 48 40.67 19.30 14.41
CA ASP A 48 40.19 19.02 15.76
C ASP A 48 38.67 19.02 15.76
N LEU A 49 38.09 17.91 16.18
CA LEU A 49 36.65 17.79 16.39
C LEU A 49 36.31 17.95 17.87
N SER A 50 35.15 18.52 18.17
CA SER A 50 34.53 18.54 19.50
C SER A 50 33.16 17.87 19.46
N GLU A 51 32.60 17.59 20.63
CA GLU A 51 31.18 17.23 20.74
C GLU A 51 30.34 18.31 20.05
N GLY A 52 29.43 17.87 19.18
CA GLY A 52 28.52 18.78 18.50
C GLY A 52 27.38 19.18 19.44
N ASN A 53 26.97 20.44 19.38
CA ASN A 53 25.81 20.96 20.10
C ASN A 53 24.60 21.13 19.17
N THR A 54 24.75 20.75 17.90
CA THR A 54 23.66 20.69 16.92
C THR A 54 22.60 19.73 17.47
N GLU A 55 21.37 20.21 17.69
CA GLU A 55 20.24 19.32 17.98
C GLU A 55 20.27 18.20 16.96
N ALA A 56 20.53 16.98 17.43
CA ALA A 56 20.46 15.82 16.58
C ALA A 56 19.09 15.88 15.90
N SER A 57 19.07 15.92 14.56
CA SER A 57 17.88 15.54 13.80
C SER A 57 17.34 14.31 14.50
N PRO A 58 16.05 14.25 14.90
CA PRO A 58 15.54 13.22 15.81
C PRO A 58 15.57 11.86 15.13
N LEU A 59 16.77 11.30 15.05
CA LEU A 59 17.04 9.98 14.59
C LEU A 59 16.67 9.10 15.76
N ASN A 60 15.61 8.31 15.59
CA ASN A 60 15.25 7.31 16.58
C ASN A 60 16.35 6.26 16.60
N VAL A 61 17.29 6.41 17.53
CA VAL A 61 18.33 5.41 17.78
C VAL A 61 17.66 4.20 18.44
N VAL A 62 17.62 3.08 17.73
CA VAL A 62 17.18 1.81 18.30
C VAL A 62 18.34 1.20 19.06
N ALA A 63 18.42 1.48 20.36
CA ALA A 63 19.50 1.00 21.22
C ALA A 63 19.39 -0.50 21.55
N ASN A 64 18.17 -1.05 21.59
CA ASN A 64 17.95 -2.47 21.85
C ASN A 64 18.09 -3.28 20.56
N LEU A 65 19.26 -3.87 20.35
CA LEU A 65 19.55 -4.70 19.18
C LEU A 65 19.29 -6.19 19.41
N GLU A 66 19.26 -6.62 20.67
CA GLU A 66 19.04 -8.01 21.09
C GLU A 66 17.59 -8.46 20.85
N ASP A 67 16.62 -7.57 21.12
CA ASP A 67 15.21 -7.83 20.87
C ASP A 67 14.81 -7.32 19.47
N TYR A 68 14.59 -8.26 18.55
CA TYR A 68 14.23 -7.95 17.18
C TYR A 68 12.95 -7.10 17.05
N ARG A 69 12.06 -7.13 18.04
CA ARG A 69 10.77 -6.40 18.03
C ARG A 69 10.96 -4.88 18.08
N TYR A 70 12.11 -4.40 18.51
CA TYR A 70 12.46 -2.97 18.44
C TYR A 70 12.94 -2.54 17.05
N ARG A 71 13.27 -3.50 16.17
CA ARG A 71 13.81 -3.26 14.82
C ARG A 71 12.83 -3.64 13.72
N PHE A 72 11.99 -4.63 13.98
CA PHE A 72 11.00 -5.13 13.03
C PHE A 72 9.60 -4.97 13.58
N ALA A 73 8.70 -4.61 12.68
CA ALA A 73 7.28 -4.62 12.95
C ALA A 73 6.74 -6.05 13.01
N PRO A 74 5.64 -6.29 13.74
CA PRO A 74 4.95 -7.58 13.70
C PRO A 74 4.38 -7.87 12.30
N PHE A 75 4.05 -9.14 12.04
CA PHE A 75 3.30 -9.55 10.86
C PHE A 75 1.92 -8.86 10.84
N PRO A 76 1.49 -8.32 9.68
CA PRO A 76 0.15 -7.79 9.54
C PRO A 76 -0.85 -8.92 9.77
N PRO A 77 -1.94 -8.69 10.51
CA PRO A 77 -3.01 -9.68 10.68
C PRO A 77 -3.79 -9.85 9.37
N THR A 78 -4.62 -10.87 9.31
CA THR A 78 -5.50 -11.16 8.15
C THR A 78 -6.97 -11.17 8.58
N VAL A 79 -7.84 -10.55 7.79
CA VAL A 79 -9.30 -10.64 7.94
C VAL A 79 -9.80 -11.84 7.16
N ASP A 80 -10.49 -12.75 7.84
CA ASP A 80 -11.04 -13.96 7.25
C ASP A 80 -12.43 -13.73 6.68
N GLU A 81 -13.24 -12.94 7.39
CA GLU A 81 -14.66 -12.80 7.09
C GLU A 81 -15.27 -11.57 7.74
N ILE A 82 -16.28 -11.00 7.10
CA ILE A 82 -17.18 -10.00 7.70
C ILE A 82 -18.61 -10.49 7.53
N THR A 83 -19.30 -10.70 8.66
CA THR A 83 -20.68 -11.20 8.67
C THR A 83 -21.61 -10.22 9.39
N ALA A 84 -22.88 -10.18 8.99
CA ALA A 84 -23.91 -9.46 9.74
C ALA A 84 -24.44 -10.36 10.86
N VAL A 85 -24.20 -9.97 12.11
CA VAL A 85 -24.67 -10.68 13.32
C VAL A 85 -25.53 -9.72 14.14
N GLY A 86 -26.85 -9.96 14.10
CA GLY A 86 -27.81 -9.05 14.72
C GLY A 86 -27.81 -7.69 14.04
N ASP A 87 -27.61 -6.62 14.82
CA ASP A 87 -27.57 -5.23 14.36
C ASP A 87 -26.15 -4.75 14.04
N ARG A 88 -25.14 -5.64 14.00
CA ARG A 88 -23.73 -5.29 13.79
C ARG A 88 -23.05 -6.17 12.76
N LEU A 89 -21.95 -5.66 12.21
CA LEU A 89 -20.96 -6.45 11.48
C LEU A 89 -19.98 -7.04 12.49
N GLU A 90 -19.73 -8.35 12.37
CA GLU A 90 -18.70 -9.08 13.07
C GLU A 90 -17.55 -9.36 12.10
N ILE A 91 -16.36 -8.89 12.46
CA ILE A 91 -15.13 -9.04 11.70
C ILE A 91 -14.37 -10.19 12.36
N ARG A 92 -14.12 -11.27 11.63
CA ARG A 92 -13.28 -12.38 12.06
C ARG A 92 -11.90 -12.24 11.45
N PHE A 93 -10.87 -12.43 12.27
CA PHE A 93 -9.48 -12.25 11.87
C PHE A 93 -8.55 -13.15 12.68
N HIS A 94 -7.32 -13.29 12.21
CA HIS A 94 -6.26 -13.98 12.92
C HIS A 94 -4.92 -13.24 12.78
N LEU A 95 -3.99 -13.57 13.68
CA LEU A 95 -2.70 -12.90 13.84
C LEU A 95 -1.56 -13.48 12.98
N ASP A 96 -1.89 -14.36 12.03
CA ASP A 96 -0.93 -15.12 11.24
C ASP A 96 0.13 -15.82 12.12
N LYS A 97 1.35 -15.29 12.18
CA LYS A 97 2.49 -15.88 12.90
C LYS A 97 2.83 -15.18 14.22
N GLU A 98 2.07 -14.16 14.62
CA GLU A 98 2.35 -13.42 15.84
C GLU A 98 1.88 -14.15 17.10
N ASN A 99 2.64 -13.96 18.18
CA ASN A 99 2.26 -14.44 19.50
C ASN A 99 1.17 -13.50 20.10
N PRO A 100 -0.04 -13.99 20.41
CA PRO A 100 -1.13 -13.16 20.95
C PRO A 100 -0.80 -12.50 22.30
N ASP A 101 0.16 -13.03 23.07
CA ASP A 101 0.60 -12.44 24.34
C ASP A 101 1.53 -11.22 24.15
N GLU A 102 2.03 -10.99 22.94
CA GLU A 102 3.04 -9.97 22.67
C GLU A 102 2.52 -8.79 21.86
N VAL A 103 1.29 -8.89 21.33
CA VAL A 103 0.73 -7.87 20.45
C VAL A 103 -0.65 -7.40 20.92
N ILE A 104 -0.98 -6.18 20.55
CA ILE A 104 -2.34 -5.64 20.54
C ILE A 104 -2.80 -5.37 19.11
N ILE A 105 -4.11 -5.29 18.91
CA ILE A 105 -4.73 -5.13 17.60
C ILE A 105 -5.46 -3.80 17.53
N ASN A 106 -5.27 -3.08 16.42
CA ASN A 106 -6.06 -1.92 16.05
C ASN A 106 -6.86 -2.22 14.78
N ILE A 107 -8.09 -1.72 14.71
CA ILE A 107 -9.02 -1.95 13.60
C ILE A 107 -9.41 -0.61 13.00
N TYR A 108 -9.32 -0.54 11.68
CA TYR A 108 -9.71 0.60 10.88
C TYR A 108 -10.92 0.24 10.02
N ARG A 109 -11.85 1.18 9.87
CA ARG A 109 -12.99 1.11 8.96
C ARG A 109 -12.88 2.28 7.97
N ASP A 110 -12.82 1.97 6.69
CA ASP A 110 -12.63 2.94 5.59
C ASP A 110 -11.44 3.90 5.82
N GLY A 111 -10.39 3.39 6.47
CA GLY A 111 -9.17 4.14 6.79
C GLY A 111 -9.18 4.84 8.14
N GLU A 112 -10.32 4.96 8.82
CA GLU A 112 -10.47 5.58 10.14
C GLU A 112 -10.32 4.56 11.28
N LEU A 113 -9.60 4.91 12.34
CA LEU A 113 -9.39 4.03 13.50
C LEU A 113 -10.69 3.91 14.32
N VAL A 114 -11.26 2.70 14.38
CA VAL A 114 -12.54 2.43 15.07
C VAL A 114 -12.40 1.54 16.31
N ALA A 115 -11.30 0.79 16.43
CA ALA A 115 -10.93 0.10 17.66
C ALA A 115 -9.42 0.13 17.86
N LYS A 116 -8.99 0.34 19.10
CA LYS A 116 -7.57 0.45 19.46
C LYS A 116 -7.27 -0.43 20.66
N GLY A 117 -6.12 -1.13 20.62
CA GLY A 117 -5.62 -1.86 21.78
C GLY A 117 -6.47 -3.08 22.14
N LEU A 118 -7.09 -3.74 21.17
CA LEU A 118 -7.73 -5.03 21.40
C LEU A 118 -6.67 -6.06 21.78
N SER A 119 -7.05 -7.03 22.62
CA SER A 119 -6.18 -8.12 23.03
C SER A 119 -5.70 -8.91 21.81
N GLY A 120 -4.43 -9.34 21.79
CA GLY A 120 -3.95 -10.28 20.78
C GLY A 120 -4.69 -11.63 20.79
N HIS A 121 -5.37 -11.97 21.89
CA HIS A 121 -6.24 -13.17 21.96
C HIS A 121 -7.59 -12.98 21.28
N SER A 122 -7.93 -11.77 20.82
CA SER A 122 -9.15 -11.54 20.06
C SER A 122 -9.05 -12.19 18.69
N THR A 123 -10.06 -12.97 18.31
CA THR A 123 -10.23 -13.54 16.97
C THR A 123 -11.44 -12.96 16.23
N THR A 124 -12.23 -12.15 16.94
CA THR A 124 -13.42 -11.48 16.43
C THR A 124 -13.56 -10.11 17.09
N TRP A 125 -14.19 -9.19 16.37
CA TRP A 125 -14.64 -7.90 16.89
C TRP A 125 -15.95 -7.49 16.21
N ARG A 126 -16.88 -6.93 16.98
CA ARG A 126 -18.15 -6.41 16.45
C ARG A 126 -18.09 -4.90 16.37
N ASP A 127 -18.28 -4.36 15.19
CA ASP A 127 -18.30 -2.91 14.98
C ASP A 127 -19.54 -2.31 15.66
N PRO A 128 -19.37 -1.53 16.75
CA PRO A 128 -20.49 -0.95 17.48
C PRO A 128 -21.27 0.08 16.67
N ASP A 129 -20.65 0.67 15.64
CA ASP A 129 -21.23 1.73 14.82
C ASP A 129 -21.68 1.22 13.44
N SER A 130 -21.74 -0.09 13.27
CA SER A 130 -22.34 -0.73 12.10
C SER A 130 -23.83 -1.01 12.32
N ALA A 131 -24.55 -1.34 11.24
CA ALA A 131 -25.99 -1.58 11.24
C ALA A 131 -26.35 -2.99 10.71
N GLY A 132 -25.48 -3.98 10.96
CA GLY A 132 -25.66 -5.37 10.50
C GLY A 132 -25.86 -5.44 9.00
N ILE A 133 -26.93 -6.10 8.55
CA ILE A 133 -27.28 -6.24 7.13
C ILE A 133 -27.53 -4.89 6.42
N ASN A 134 -27.89 -3.86 7.18
CA ASN A 134 -28.16 -2.52 6.66
C ASN A 134 -26.89 -1.66 6.58
N SER A 135 -25.74 -2.16 7.03
CA SER A 135 -24.47 -1.42 6.95
C SER A 135 -24.10 -1.13 5.51
N PRO A 136 -23.50 0.04 5.20
CA PRO A 136 -22.79 0.28 3.95
C PRO A 136 -21.69 -0.76 3.68
N SER A 137 -21.10 -0.73 2.48
CA SER A 137 -20.01 -1.65 2.12
C SER A 137 -18.69 -1.24 2.74
N TYR A 138 -18.64 -1.26 4.07
CA TYR A 138 -17.46 -0.89 4.85
C TYR A 138 -16.30 -1.83 4.56
N CYS A 139 -15.10 -1.26 4.40
CA CYS A 139 -13.85 -1.97 4.26
C CYS A 139 -13.04 -1.86 5.55
N TYR A 140 -12.50 -2.98 6.02
CA TYR A 140 -11.71 -3.03 7.25
C TYR A 140 -10.27 -3.40 6.97
N ASN A 141 -9.37 -2.76 7.71
CA ASN A 141 -7.96 -3.09 7.77
C ASN A 141 -7.55 -3.19 9.24
N LEU A 142 -6.62 -4.10 9.53
CA LEU A 142 -6.12 -4.30 10.88
C LEU A 142 -4.61 -4.10 10.91
N GLU A 143 -4.08 -3.73 12.07
CA GLU A 143 -2.65 -3.73 12.33
C GLU A 143 -2.39 -4.30 13.73
N THR A 144 -1.22 -4.90 13.91
CA THR A 144 -0.72 -5.37 15.19
C THR A 144 0.37 -4.42 15.69
N THR A 145 0.50 -4.28 17.00
CA THR A 145 1.58 -3.51 17.62
C THR A 145 2.20 -4.34 18.74
N TYR A 146 3.52 -4.50 18.73
CA TYR A 146 4.21 -5.17 19.83
C TYR A 146 4.05 -4.37 21.13
N ILE A 147 3.67 -5.04 22.21
CA ILE A 147 3.40 -4.41 23.51
C ILE A 147 4.67 -3.77 24.10
N ASN A 148 5.81 -4.43 23.91
CA ASN A 148 7.07 -4.03 24.56
C ASN A 148 7.82 -2.92 23.81
N SER A 149 7.82 -2.94 22.47
CA SER A 149 8.57 -1.99 21.64
C SER A 149 7.70 -0.90 21.03
N GLY A 150 6.39 -1.13 20.90
CA GLY A 150 5.48 -0.22 20.21
C GLY A 150 5.64 -0.19 18.69
N THR A 151 6.43 -1.09 18.07
CA THR A 151 6.50 -1.17 16.61
C THR A 151 5.21 -1.77 16.06
N THR A 152 4.71 -1.19 14.97
CA THR A 152 3.40 -1.50 14.37
C THR A 152 3.57 -2.11 12.99
N SER A 153 2.79 -3.14 12.69
CA SER A 153 2.77 -3.78 11.37
C SER A 153 2.35 -2.79 10.28
N GLN A 154 2.58 -3.18 9.01
CA GLN A 154 1.75 -2.64 7.93
C GLN A 154 0.28 -2.97 8.22
N ARG A 155 -0.64 -2.20 7.65
CA ARG A 155 -2.05 -2.57 7.67
C ARG A 155 -2.29 -3.80 6.81
N SER A 156 -3.20 -4.67 7.24
CA SER A 156 -3.67 -5.82 6.46
C SER A 156 -4.22 -5.38 5.11
N ALA A 157 -4.36 -6.31 4.16
CA ALA A 157 -5.17 -6.05 2.97
C ALA A 157 -6.61 -5.66 3.38
N PRO A 158 -7.26 -4.73 2.65
CA PRO A 158 -8.63 -4.34 2.96
C PRO A 158 -9.58 -5.49 2.66
N PHE A 159 -10.49 -5.76 3.59
CA PHE A 159 -11.57 -6.72 3.42
C PHE A 159 -12.91 -5.99 3.56
N CYS A 160 -13.74 -6.04 2.54
CA CYS A 160 -14.98 -5.25 2.49
C CYS A 160 -16.22 -6.11 2.69
N TYR A 161 -17.20 -5.54 3.37
CA TYR A 161 -18.54 -6.12 3.47
C TYR A 161 -19.31 -5.89 2.17
N TRP A 162 -19.64 -6.97 1.46
CA TRP A 162 -20.34 -6.92 0.18
C TRP A 162 -21.83 -7.29 0.27
N GLY A 163 -22.42 -7.17 1.45
CA GLY A 163 -23.78 -7.65 1.71
C GLY A 163 -23.82 -9.14 2.04
N VAL A 164 -24.99 -9.60 2.51
CA VAL A 164 -25.23 -11.04 2.72
C VAL A 164 -25.12 -11.77 1.38
N ASP A 165 -24.39 -12.89 1.36
CA ASP A 165 -24.11 -13.69 0.17
C ASP A 165 -23.51 -12.88 -0.98
N TYR A 166 -22.71 -11.85 -0.67
CA TYR A 166 -22.07 -10.95 -1.66
C TYR A 166 -23.06 -10.24 -2.59
N ASN A 167 -24.32 -10.05 -2.19
CA ASN A 167 -25.39 -9.56 -3.05
C ASN A 167 -25.21 -8.14 -3.61
N ARG A 168 -24.17 -7.40 -3.19
CA ARG A 168 -23.78 -6.08 -3.72
C ARG A 168 -22.74 -6.15 -4.84
N ILE A 169 -22.17 -7.33 -5.10
CA ILE A 169 -21.31 -7.56 -6.26
C ILE A 169 -22.22 -7.97 -7.42
N TYR A 170 -22.02 -7.32 -8.57
CA TYR A 170 -22.73 -7.64 -9.80
C TYR A 170 -21.73 -8.11 -10.84
N GLU A 171 -21.99 -9.28 -11.40
CA GLU A 171 -21.19 -9.81 -12.50
C GLU A 171 -22.03 -9.80 -13.78
N VAL A 172 -21.47 -9.16 -14.82
CA VAL A 172 -21.99 -9.26 -16.18
C VAL A 172 -21.00 -10.10 -16.97
N ASN A 173 -21.37 -11.33 -17.26
CA ASN A 173 -20.54 -12.25 -18.02
C ASN A 173 -20.71 -12.04 -19.53
N ALA A 174 -19.62 -12.26 -20.27
CA ALA A 174 -19.60 -12.17 -21.73
C ALA A 174 -20.35 -13.33 -22.42
N GLU A 175 -20.49 -14.45 -21.73
CA GLU A 175 -21.15 -15.67 -22.23
C GLU A 175 -22.68 -15.59 -22.10
N ASN A 176 -23.40 -16.06 -23.14
CA ASN A 176 -24.84 -16.34 -23.15
C ASN A 176 -25.75 -15.20 -22.64
N ASN A 177 -25.27 -13.96 -22.73
CA ASN A 177 -25.92 -12.80 -22.12
C ASN A 177 -26.14 -11.68 -23.14
N THR A 178 -26.90 -11.94 -24.20
CA THR A 178 -27.12 -10.98 -25.29
C THR A 178 -28.02 -9.80 -24.91
N GLU A 179 -28.76 -9.88 -23.81
CA GLU A 179 -29.64 -8.80 -23.35
C GLU A 179 -28.86 -7.70 -22.61
N THR A 180 -27.89 -8.10 -21.78
CA THR A 180 -27.12 -7.18 -20.93
C THR A 180 -25.64 -7.09 -21.28
N PHE A 181 -25.15 -7.89 -22.23
CA PHE A 181 -23.78 -7.80 -22.74
C PHE A 181 -23.75 -7.84 -24.27
N SER A 182 -23.00 -6.95 -24.88
CA SER A 182 -22.71 -6.98 -26.31
C SER A 182 -21.30 -6.49 -26.60
N ALA A 183 -20.72 -7.00 -27.68
CA ALA A 183 -19.42 -6.56 -28.16
C ALA A 183 -19.48 -6.25 -29.66
N ILE A 184 -18.76 -5.21 -30.06
CA ILE A 184 -18.41 -4.89 -31.44
C ILE A 184 -16.91 -5.13 -31.56
N GLY A 185 -16.54 -5.96 -32.54
CA GLY A 185 -15.15 -6.39 -32.72
C GLY A 185 -14.73 -7.49 -31.74
N GLY A 186 -13.48 -7.95 -31.89
CA GLY A 186 -12.98 -9.16 -31.24
C GLY A 186 -13.68 -10.45 -31.70
N ASN A 187 -13.24 -11.58 -31.16
CA ASN A 187 -13.83 -12.90 -31.39
C ASN A 187 -14.18 -13.53 -30.05
N PHE A 188 -15.42 -13.99 -29.88
CA PHE A 188 -15.78 -14.74 -28.68
C PHE A 188 -15.08 -16.11 -28.68
N SER A 189 -14.44 -16.46 -27.56
CA SER A 189 -13.67 -17.69 -27.38
C SER A 189 -13.81 -18.23 -25.95
N TYR A 190 -13.56 -19.53 -25.80
CA TYR A 190 -13.38 -20.20 -24.50
C TYR A 190 -11.94 -20.65 -24.27
N ASP A 191 -11.02 -20.22 -25.14
CA ASP A 191 -9.60 -20.41 -24.92
C ASP A 191 -9.25 -19.88 -23.51
N TRP A 192 -8.28 -20.48 -22.84
CA TRP A 192 -7.86 -20.04 -21.51
C TRP A 192 -8.90 -20.21 -20.38
N GLY A 193 -9.91 -21.07 -20.59
CA GLY A 193 -10.75 -21.61 -19.52
C GLY A 193 -11.98 -20.78 -19.13
N ARG A 194 -12.28 -19.69 -19.85
CA ARG A 194 -13.50 -18.88 -19.64
C ARG A 194 -13.98 -18.20 -20.92
N GLY A 195 -15.28 -17.93 -21.02
CA GLY A 195 -15.86 -17.16 -22.11
C GLY A 195 -15.36 -15.71 -22.10
N HIS A 196 -14.74 -15.27 -23.19
CA HIS A 196 -14.17 -13.92 -23.33
C HIS A 196 -14.10 -13.48 -24.80
N PHE A 197 -13.79 -12.21 -25.05
CA PHE A 197 -13.55 -11.67 -26.39
C PHE A 197 -12.05 -11.49 -26.63
N ASP A 198 -11.49 -12.31 -27.52
CA ASP A 198 -10.12 -12.24 -28.00
C ASP A 198 -9.93 -11.15 -29.06
N ASN A 199 -8.67 -10.72 -29.25
CA ASN A 199 -8.27 -9.75 -30.28
C ASN A 199 -9.10 -8.46 -30.27
N TRP A 200 -9.60 -8.09 -29.09
CA TRP A 200 -10.41 -6.90 -28.87
C TRP A 200 -9.53 -5.70 -28.52
N GLY A 201 -9.76 -4.57 -29.19
CA GLY A 201 -9.11 -3.31 -28.86
C GLY A 201 -8.63 -2.47 -30.04
N LYS A 202 -9.05 -2.81 -31.27
CA LYS A 202 -8.83 -1.99 -32.47
C LYS A 202 -9.71 -0.73 -32.43
N PRO A 203 -9.37 0.32 -33.20
CA PRO A 203 -10.26 1.45 -33.38
C PRO A 203 -11.66 1.01 -33.84
N GLY A 204 -12.70 1.41 -33.12
CA GLY A 204 -14.10 1.03 -33.38
C GLY A 204 -14.60 -0.19 -32.61
N ASP A 205 -13.71 -0.95 -31.95
CA ASP A 205 -14.14 -2.03 -31.05
C ASP A 205 -14.76 -1.44 -29.77
N SER A 206 -15.83 -2.06 -29.28
CA SER A 206 -16.52 -1.63 -28.05
C SER A 206 -17.15 -2.82 -27.33
N ILE A 207 -17.20 -2.75 -26.00
CA ILE A 207 -18.01 -3.66 -25.17
C ILE A 207 -19.06 -2.81 -24.46
N THR A 208 -20.31 -3.26 -24.47
CA THR A 208 -21.42 -2.65 -23.74
C THR A 208 -21.94 -3.66 -22.72
N ALA A 209 -22.02 -3.23 -21.47
CA ALA A 209 -22.68 -3.98 -20.39
C ALA A 209 -23.82 -3.11 -19.82
N LYS A 210 -25.01 -3.69 -19.67
CA LYS A 210 -26.14 -3.06 -18.99
C LYS A 210 -26.16 -3.54 -17.55
N ILE A 211 -26.20 -2.60 -16.63
CA ILE A 211 -26.32 -2.89 -15.19
C ILE A 211 -27.48 -2.11 -14.61
N GLN A 212 -28.05 -2.63 -13.53
CA GLN A 212 -29.01 -1.92 -12.72
C GLN A 212 -28.57 -1.98 -11.27
N ALA A 213 -28.23 -0.82 -10.70
CA ALA A 213 -27.86 -0.71 -9.29
C ALA A 213 -29.06 -1.10 -8.43
N LYS A 214 -28.90 -2.09 -7.54
CA LYS A 214 -29.92 -2.49 -6.55
C LYS A 214 -29.72 -1.79 -5.20
N PHE A 215 -28.58 -1.15 -5.02
CA PHE A 215 -28.23 -0.40 -3.82
C PHE A 215 -27.84 1.03 -4.19
N ASN A 216 -27.99 1.95 -3.23
CA ASN A 216 -27.54 3.33 -3.38
C ASN A 216 -26.08 3.47 -2.94
N GLY A 217 -25.42 4.53 -3.39
CA GLY A 217 -24.05 4.87 -2.99
C GLY A 217 -23.04 4.70 -4.13
N ARG A 218 -21.75 4.78 -3.77
CA ARG A 218 -20.65 4.65 -4.73
C ARG A 218 -20.53 3.21 -5.21
N HIS A 219 -20.46 3.03 -6.53
CA HIS A 219 -20.19 1.74 -7.15
C HIS A 219 -18.81 1.79 -7.81
N ALA A 220 -18.04 0.72 -7.64
CA ALA A 220 -16.82 0.51 -8.40
C ALA A 220 -17.15 -0.36 -9.62
N ILE A 221 -16.44 -0.10 -10.72
CA ILE A 221 -16.55 -0.90 -11.95
C ILE A 221 -15.17 -1.45 -12.23
N GLN A 222 -15.11 -2.75 -12.45
CA GLN A 222 -13.89 -3.46 -12.81
C GLN A 222 -14.19 -4.38 -13.98
N ALA A 223 -13.21 -4.54 -14.86
CA ALA A 223 -13.21 -5.56 -15.88
C ALA A 223 -12.19 -6.62 -15.50
N VAL A 224 -12.56 -7.90 -15.59
CA VAL A 224 -11.58 -8.98 -15.48
C VAL A 224 -11.02 -9.24 -16.88
N ALA A 225 -9.71 -9.14 -17.04
CA ALA A 225 -9.06 -9.21 -18.33
C ALA A 225 -7.81 -10.11 -18.31
N GLY A 226 -7.51 -10.68 -19.47
CA GLY A 226 -6.26 -11.35 -19.78
C GLY A 226 -5.45 -10.47 -20.73
N ASN A 227 -4.18 -10.20 -20.40
CA ASN A 227 -3.28 -9.44 -21.26
C ASN A 227 -1.92 -10.14 -21.34
N GLY A 228 -1.86 -11.18 -22.17
CA GLY A 228 -0.64 -11.94 -22.44
C GLY A 228 0.27 -11.33 -23.50
N SER A 229 0.04 -10.10 -23.96
CA SER A 229 0.76 -9.50 -25.10
C SER A 229 2.24 -9.15 -24.83
N GLY A 230 2.78 -9.51 -23.66
CA GLY A 230 4.18 -9.32 -23.32
C GLY A 230 4.49 -9.69 -21.86
N PRO A 231 5.78 -9.73 -21.48
CA PRO A 231 6.18 -10.07 -20.13
C PRO A 231 5.88 -8.92 -19.15
N ILE A 232 5.69 -9.26 -17.87
CA ILE A 232 5.33 -8.31 -16.81
C ILE A 232 6.39 -7.23 -16.52
N ASN A 233 7.60 -7.35 -17.08
CA ASN A 233 8.76 -6.50 -16.80
C ASN A 233 9.04 -5.45 -17.90
N THR A 234 8.12 -5.24 -18.85
CA THR A 234 8.29 -4.28 -19.95
C THR A 234 8.01 -2.83 -19.56
N GLY A 235 7.39 -2.59 -18.40
CA GLY A 235 7.23 -1.27 -17.78
C GLY A 235 6.28 -0.27 -18.48
N ILE A 236 5.85 -0.51 -19.72
CA ILE A 236 5.12 0.51 -20.53
C ILE A 236 3.85 -0.02 -21.21
N THR A 237 3.66 -1.33 -21.32
CA THR A 237 2.54 -1.89 -22.10
C THR A 237 1.36 -2.29 -21.21
N CYS A 238 0.48 -1.32 -20.95
CA CYS A 238 -0.86 -1.56 -20.38
C CYS A 238 -1.93 -1.32 -21.46
N ALA A 239 -2.96 -2.15 -21.48
CA ALA A 239 -4.15 -1.82 -22.26
C ALA A 239 -4.98 -0.83 -21.44
N VAL A 240 -5.15 0.39 -21.96
CA VAL A 240 -6.00 1.42 -21.36
C VAL A 240 -7.26 1.56 -22.19
N LYS A 241 -8.42 1.50 -21.55
CA LYS A 241 -9.72 1.68 -22.20
C LYS A 241 -10.50 2.77 -21.50
N ARG A 242 -11.14 3.64 -22.28
CA ARG A 242 -12.08 4.63 -21.74
C ARG A 242 -13.39 3.92 -21.41
N LEU A 243 -13.92 4.20 -20.24
CA LEU A 243 -15.23 3.76 -19.77
C LEU A 243 -16.16 4.97 -19.76
N GLU A 244 -17.34 4.82 -20.35
CA GLU A 244 -18.44 5.76 -20.22
C GLU A 244 -19.66 5.01 -19.71
N MET A 245 -20.28 5.50 -18.64
CA MET A 245 -21.56 5.02 -18.15
C MET A 245 -22.66 5.98 -18.56
N ARG A 246 -23.69 5.45 -19.21
CA ARG A 246 -24.83 6.22 -19.69
C ARG A 246 -26.11 5.77 -19.02
N ASP A 247 -26.94 6.74 -18.67
CA ASP A 247 -28.32 6.49 -18.30
C ASP A 247 -29.09 6.08 -19.57
N LEU A 248 -29.77 4.93 -19.52
CA LEU A 248 -30.45 4.36 -20.70
C LEU A 248 -31.76 5.07 -21.05
N GLU A 249 -32.34 5.85 -20.14
CA GLU A 249 -33.60 6.56 -20.40
C GLU A 249 -33.35 7.86 -21.15
N ASN A 250 -32.27 8.57 -20.82
CA ASN A 250 -31.99 9.90 -21.36
C ASN A 250 -30.64 10.02 -22.09
N GLU A 251 -29.87 8.93 -22.21
CA GLU A 251 -28.57 8.83 -22.90
C GLU A 251 -27.46 9.74 -22.32
N THR A 252 -27.67 10.33 -21.15
CA THR A 252 -26.69 11.20 -20.50
C THR A 252 -25.54 10.38 -19.91
N ILE A 253 -24.31 10.89 -20.04
CA ILE A 253 -23.15 10.29 -19.37
C ILE A 253 -23.25 10.63 -17.88
N VAL A 254 -23.36 9.59 -17.04
CA VAL A 254 -23.47 9.73 -15.58
C VAL A 254 -22.14 9.48 -14.87
N ALA A 255 -21.19 8.81 -15.53
CA ALA A 255 -19.82 8.64 -15.09
C ALA A 255 -18.88 8.36 -16.26
N GLU A 256 -17.61 8.72 -16.13
CA GLU A 256 -16.56 8.37 -17.07
C GLU A 256 -15.25 8.07 -16.34
N GLY A 257 -14.38 7.30 -16.98
CA GLY A 257 -13.08 6.96 -16.42
C GLY A 257 -12.24 6.12 -17.38
N TYR A 258 -11.21 5.50 -16.83
CA TYR A 258 -10.33 4.61 -17.58
C TYR A 258 -10.18 3.29 -16.84
N LEU A 259 -10.10 2.21 -17.60
CA LEU A 259 -9.74 0.88 -17.11
C LEU A 259 -8.31 0.60 -17.57
N ILE A 260 -7.44 0.26 -16.63
CA ILE A 260 -6.06 -0.10 -16.88
C ILE A 260 -5.92 -1.61 -16.70
N MET A 261 -5.50 -2.29 -17.78
CA MET A 261 -5.33 -3.74 -17.82
C MET A 261 -3.85 -4.04 -18.12
N PRO A 262 -3.02 -4.22 -17.07
CA PRO A 262 -1.59 -4.43 -17.23
C PRO A 262 -1.29 -5.77 -17.90
N GLN A 263 -0.10 -5.89 -18.50
CA GLN A 263 0.38 -7.18 -18.98
C GLN A 263 0.54 -8.18 -17.83
N LEU A 264 0.15 -9.42 -18.10
CA LEU A 264 0.12 -10.51 -17.11
C LEU A 264 1.20 -11.57 -17.36
N GLY A 265 1.95 -11.45 -18.46
CA GLY A 265 3.01 -12.38 -18.87
C GLY A 265 2.50 -13.61 -19.63
N THR A 266 1.29 -14.07 -19.33
CA THR A 266 0.62 -15.20 -20.00
C THR A 266 -0.86 -14.89 -20.25
N SER A 267 -1.47 -15.53 -21.25
CA SER A 267 -2.87 -15.31 -21.62
C SER A 267 -3.88 -16.08 -20.76
N ASP A 268 -3.42 -17.08 -20.00
CA ASP A 268 -4.24 -17.89 -19.08
C ASP A 268 -4.39 -17.27 -17.68
N ARG A 269 -3.66 -16.18 -17.43
CA ARG A 269 -3.80 -15.40 -16.20
C ARG A 269 -4.85 -14.31 -16.40
N TRP A 270 -5.73 -14.20 -15.41
CA TRP A 270 -6.81 -13.21 -15.36
C TRP A 270 -6.65 -12.35 -14.12
N LEU A 271 -6.78 -11.03 -14.26
CA LEU A 271 -6.81 -10.09 -13.13
C LEU A 271 -7.86 -9.01 -13.36
N GLU A 272 -8.31 -8.40 -12.26
CA GLU A 272 -9.14 -7.20 -12.30
C GLU A 272 -8.35 -6.00 -12.86
N SER A 273 -9.02 -5.16 -13.62
CA SER A 273 -8.51 -3.87 -14.04
C SER A 273 -8.34 -2.92 -12.85
N SER A 274 -7.31 -2.08 -12.91
CA SER A 274 -7.20 -0.92 -12.02
C SER A 274 -8.00 0.27 -12.57
N VAL A 275 -8.48 1.14 -11.67
CA VAL A 275 -9.17 2.41 -11.97
C VAL A 275 -8.34 3.61 -11.56
#